data_AF-A0A7V5PZ57-F1
#
_entry.id   AF-A0A7V5PZ57-F1
#
_cell.length_a   1.000
_cell.length_b   1.000
_cell.length_c   1.000
_cell.angle_alpha   90.00
_cell.angle_beta   90.00
_cell.angle_gamma   90.00
#
_symmetry.space_group_name_H-M   'P 1'
#
loop_
_entity.id
_entity.type
_entity.pdbx_description
1 polymer ?
#
loop_
_entity_poly.entity_id
_entity_poly.type
_entity_poly.pdbx_seq_one_letter_code
_entity_poly.pdbx_strand_id
1 'polypeptide(L)'
;MGALYFDVTRGDRIPEFAPEVAHVFGVDRCPWEGRTEWDGSGRLVHRRNVSESGIFVCPWILDSGDWVCVTTTSLREQERPYQLERELARGTLSRLRELLSQMESAGVPIRSCSRSAARACQQSFLDHLCSRNVDLACQSIVEGLTAIDALMEDLRRFERQRAADAIGIPHTLRVGTVGTPFTSPSMEELFLEMFDAVAIPVRWRNVEGEEGRMQWDEVDRWVAWAQSQQRRILLGPLLRIDRHWLPDWVYLLQNRSLDVLLRSIDEFIGRVVERYRGRVDLWQVA
;
A
#
# COMPACT_ATOMS: atom_id res chain seq x y z
N MET A 1 12.73 14.64 -25.19
CA MET A 1 12.99 13.63 -24.15
C MET A 1 13.33 14.39 -22.89
N GLY A 2 12.63 14.11 -21.80
CA GLY A 2 12.85 14.81 -20.54
C GLY A 2 13.95 14.16 -19.71
N ALA A 3 14.78 14.96 -19.02
CA ALA A 3 15.81 14.45 -18.13
C ALA A 3 15.79 15.13 -16.75
N LEU A 4 16.16 14.37 -15.71
CA LEU A 4 16.53 14.90 -14.39
C LEU A 4 17.96 14.48 -14.11
N TYR A 5 18.77 15.44 -13.65
CA TYR A 5 20.17 15.24 -13.32
C TYR A 5 20.35 15.45 -11.81
N PHE A 6 21.07 14.54 -11.17
CA PHE A 6 21.32 14.58 -9.74
C PHE A 6 22.80 14.45 -9.42
N ASP A 7 23.36 15.46 -8.77
CA ASP A 7 24.65 15.36 -8.10
C ASP A 7 24.46 14.55 -6.81
N VAL A 8 25.29 13.53 -6.62
CA VAL A 8 25.27 12.64 -5.45
C VAL A 8 26.57 12.79 -4.69
N THR A 9 26.48 13.20 -3.42
CA THR A 9 27.63 13.32 -2.51
C THR A 9 27.76 12.08 -1.62
N ARG A 10 26.63 11.55 -1.14
CA ARG A 10 26.54 10.36 -0.28
C ARG A 10 26.14 9.14 -1.10
N GLY A 11 27.00 8.76 -2.04
CA GLY A 11 26.81 7.56 -2.87
C GLY A 11 26.76 6.27 -2.06
N ASP A 12 27.36 6.25 -0.87
CA ASP A 12 27.30 5.16 0.11
C ASP A 12 25.87 4.88 0.61
N ARG A 13 24.95 5.84 0.44
CA ARG A 13 23.54 5.70 0.82
C ARG A 13 22.66 5.17 -0.30
N ILE A 14 23.21 4.93 -1.49
CA ILE A 14 22.45 4.48 -2.65
C ILE A 14 22.86 3.03 -2.96
N PRO A 15 21.93 2.07 -2.92
CA PRO A 15 22.23 0.68 -3.29
C PRO A 15 22.72 0.58 -4.74
N GLU A 16 23.56 -0.40 -5.05
CA GLU A 16 24.06 -0.62 -6.42
C GLU A 16 22.92 -0.84 -7.44
N PHE A 17 21.84 -1.52 -7.02
CA PHE A 17 20.65 -1.77 -7.84
C PHE A 17 19.71 -0.55 -7.97
N ALA A 18 20.01 0.58 -7.32
CA ALA A 18 19.11 1.74 -7.31
C ALA A 18 18.67 2.22 -8.71
N PRO A 19 19.54 2.24 -9.74
CA PRO A 19 19.13 2.64 -11.09
C PRO A 19 18.03 1.75 -11.72
N GLU A 20 17.91 0.49 -11.29
CA GLU A 20 16.90 -0.46 -11.80
C GLU A 20 15.51 -0.21 -11.19
N VAL A 21 15.46 0.33 -9.97
CA VAL A 21 14.21 0.55 -9.20
C VAL A 21 13.77 2.02 -9.24
N ALA A 22 14.72 2.94 -9.39
CA ALA A 22 14.45 4.37 -9.38
C ALA A 22 13.62 4.78 -10.60
N HIS A 23 12.51 5.47 -10.33
CA HIS A 23 11.53 5.89 -11.34
C HIS A 23 10.97 7.28 -11.02
N VAL A 24 10.29 7.87 -11.99
CA VAL A 24 9.55 9.12 -11.82
C VAL A 24 8.07 8.86 -12.02
N PHE A 25 7.22 9.52 -11.22
CA PHE A 25 5.78 9.54 -11.45
C PHE A 25 5.23 10.97 -11.45
N GLY A 26 4.10 11.15 -12.14
CA GLY A 26 3.38 12.41 -12.26
C GLY A 26 2.39 12.66 -11.12
N VAL A 27 1.49 13.63 -11.29
CA VAL A 27 0.43 13.92 -10.31
C VAL A 27 -0.55 12.75 -10.13
N ASP A 28 -0.70 11.93 -11.16
CA ASP A 28 -1.50 10.71 -11.20
C ASP A 28 -0.90 9.53 -10.41
N ARG A 29 0.36 9.68 -9.94
CA ARG A 29 1.14 8.64 -9.26
C ARG A 29 1.40 7.38 -10.09
N CYS A 30 1.20 7.45 -11.40
CA CYS A 30 1.58 6.38 -12.31
C CYS A 30 3.06 6.52 -12.68
N PRO A 31 3.89 5.48 -12.49
CA PRO A 31 5.28 5.51 -12.96
C PRO A 31 5.35 5.76 -14.46
N TRP A 32 6.20 6.70 -14.84
CA TRP A 32 6.50 6.97 -16.25
C TRP A 32 7.57 6.01 -16.74
N GLU A 33 7.45 5.61 -18.01
CA GLU A 33 8.52 4.88 -18.68
C GLU A 33 9.77 5.77 -18.75
N GLY A 34 10.87 5.26 -18.19
CA GLY A 34 12.14 5.96 -18.12
C GLY A 34 13.25 5.03 -17.69
N ARG A 35 14.48 5.53 -17.80
CA ARG A 35 15.68 4.80 -17.40
C ARG A 35 16.54 5.68 -16.50
N THR A 36 16.92 5.13 -15.36
CA THR A 36 17.89 5.74 -14.45
C THR A 36 19.24 5.09 -14.68
N GLU A 37 20.30 5.88 -14.76
CA GLU A 37 21.68 5.42 -14.94
C GLU A 37 22.64 6.31 -14.16
N TRP A 38 23.78 5.74 -13.77
CA TRP A 38 24.94 6.54 -13.38
C TRP A 38 25.63 7.07 -14.63
N ASP A 39 25.93 8.36 -14.67
CA ASP A 39 26.83 8.89 -15.68
C ASP A 39 28.30 8.61 -15.32
N GLY A 40 29.19 8.69 -16.31
CA GLY A 40 30.63 8.47 -16.09
C GLY A 40 31.31 9.49 -15.16
N SER A 41 30.57 10.49 -14.67
CA SER A 41 31.04 11.48 -13.69
C SER A 41 30.51 11.24 -12.28
N GLY A 42 29.75 10.17 -12.05
CA GLY A 42 29.18 9.82 -10.74
C GLY A 42 27.86 10.53 -10.42
N ARG A 43 27.16 11.07 -11.42
CA ARG A 43 25.81 11.62 -11.25
C ARG A 43 24.75 10.59 -11.57
N LEU A 44 23.60 10.72 -10.93
CA LEU A 44 22.44 9.92 -11.27
C LEU A 44 21.58 10.68 -12.28
N VAL A 45 21.26 10.04 -13.41
CA VAL A 45 20.50 10.65 -14.51
C VAL A 45 19.27 9.81 -14.79
N HIS A 46 18.09 10.42 -14.71
CA HIS A 46 16.84 9.80 -15.09
C HIS A 46 16.31 10.39 -16.39
N ARG A 47 16.24 9.59 -17.45
CA ARG A 47 15.72 9.97 -18.78
C ARG A 47 14.34 9.37 -19.00
N ARG A 48 13.43 10.13 -19.60
CA ARG A 48 12.04 9.74 -19.86
C ARG A 48 11.52 10.33 -21.17
N ASN A 49 10.44 9.74 -21.68
CA ASN A 49 9.80 10.18 -22.93
C ASN A 49 8.87 11.39 -22.75
N VAL A 50 8.63 11.82 -21.51
CA VAL A 50 7.75 12.94 -21.14
C VAL A 50 8.56 14.12 -20.61
N SER A 51 8.28 15.35 -21.06
CA SER A 51 8.94 16.58 -20.59
C SER A 51 8.01 17.36 -19.65
N GLU A 52 7.71 16.75 -18.50
CA GLU A 52 6.87 17.33 -17.45
C GLU A 52 7.57 17.24 -16.09
N SER A 53 7.13 18.05 -15.13
CA SER A 53 7.63 17.98 -13.74
C SER A 53 7.16 16.70 -13.06
N GLY A 54 8.05 16.01 -12.36
CA GLY A 54 7.75 14.71 -11.76
C GLY A 54 8.41 14.50 -10.41
N ILE A 55 7.91 13.53 -9.65
CA ILE A 55 8.48 13.11 -8.37
C ILE A 55 9.43 11.95 -8.63
N PHE A 56 10.70 12.11 -8.26
CA PHE A 56 11.69 11.05 -8.38
C PHE A 56 11.68 10.17 -7.13
N VAL A 57 11.68 8.85 -7.34
CA VAL A 57 11.75 7.82 -6.30
C VAL A 57 13.14 7.22 -6.32
N CYS A 58 13.81 7.22 -5.17
CA CYS A 58 15.17 6.69 -5.01
C CYS A 58 15.23 5.70 -3.85
N PRO A 59 15.77 4.48 -4.06
CA PRO A 59 16.20 3.62 -2.96
C PRO A 59 17.29 4.29 -2.14
N TRP A 60 17.20 4.17 -0.81
CA TRP A 60 18.06 4.85 0.16
C TRP A 60 18.39 3.93 1.33
N ILE A 61 19.69 3.79 1.66
CA ILE A 61 20.20 2.92 2.73
C ILE A 61 20.15 3.66 4.07
N LEU A 62 19.52 3.03 5.05
CA LEU A 62 19.42 3.49 6.42
C LEU A 62 20.67 3.09 7.23
N ASP A 63 20.85 3.69 8.40
CA ASP A 63 21.96 3.33 9.31
C ASP A 63 21.91 1.88 9.79
N SER A 64 20.73 1.24 9.75
CA SER A 64 20.57 -0.19 10.06
C SER A 64 21.14 -1.12 8.99
N GLY A 65 21.42 -0.61 7.79
CA GLY A 65 21.79 -1.40 6.61
C GLY A 65 20.58 -1.82 5.75
N ASP A 66 19.35 -1.62 6.23
CA ASP A 66 18.14 -1.79 5.43
C ASP A 66 18.00 -0.64 4.42
N TRP A 67 17.16 -0.84 3.39
CA TRP A 67 16.87 0.21 2.42
C TRP A 67 15.38 0.50 2.31
N VAL A 68 15.06 1.75 1.99
CA VAL A 68 13.69 2.24 1.78
C VAL A 68 13.63 3.11 0.53
N CYS A 69 12.44 3.26 -0.07
CA CYS A 69 12.25 4.24 -1.14
C CYS A 69 11.90 5.61 -0.56
N VAL A 70 12.73 6.60 -0.84
CA VAL A 70 12.51 8.01 -0.51
C VAL A 70 12.19 8.77 -1.79
N THR A 71 11.34 9.78 -1.68
CA THR A 71 10.87 10.54 -2.84
C THR A 71 11.28 12.00 -2.74
N THR A 72 11.57 12.64 -3.87
CA THR A 72 11.71 14.09 -3.95
C THR A 72 10.34 14.77 -3.87
N THR A 73 10.29 16.11 -3.88
CA THR A 73 9.08 16.82 -4.33
C THR A 73 8.98 16.77 -5.87
N SER A 74 7.93 17.34 -6.45
CA SER A 74 7.87 17.51 -7.91
C SER A 74 9.03 18.41 -8.38
N LEU A 75 9.85 17.89 -9.28
CA LEU A 75 11.01 18.56 -9.88
C LEU A 75 10.74 18.84 -11.35
N ARG A 76 11.00 20.07 -11.76
CA ARG A 76 10.97 20.46 -13.18
C ARG A 76 12.20 19.93 -13.91
N GLU A 77 12.06 19.77 -15.20
CA GLU A 77 13.22 19.56 -16.06
C GLU A 77 14.12 20.80 -16.10
N GLN A 78 15.42 20.60 -15.95
CA GLN A 78 16.44 21.64 -16.11
C GLN A 78 17.82 21.01 -16.34
N GLU A 79 18.70 21.75 -17.02
CA GLU A 79 20.08 21.31 -17.29
C GLU A 79 20.95 21.28 -16.02
N ARG A 80 20.66 22.16 -15.06
CA ARG A 80 21.41 22.24 -13.81
C ARG A 80 21.06 21.05 -12.91
N PRO A 81 22.04 20.24 -12.47
CA PRO A 81 21.77 19.12 -11.60
C PRO A 81 21.19 19.58 -10.25
N TYR A 82 20.26 18.77 -9.75
CA TYR A 82 19.75 18.85 -8.38
C TYR A 82 20.74 18.19 -7.43
N GLN A 83 20.79 18.64 -6.19
CA GLN A 83 21.49 17.91 -5.13
C GLN A 83 20.55 16.83 -4.60
N LEU A 84 20.86 15.55 -4.81
CA LEU A 84 19.93 14.46 -4.53
C LEU A 84 19.47 14.44 -3.07
N GLU A 85 20.41 14.51 -2.12
CA GLU A 85 20.12 14.38 -0.69
C GLU A 85 19.25 15.54 -0.20
N ARG A 86 19.47 16.75 -0.74
CA ARG A 86 18.64 17.91 -0.45
C ARG A 86 17.21 17.69 -0.94
N GLU A 87 17.03 17.21 -2.16
CA GLU A 87 15.71 17.04 -2.74
C GLU A 87 14.94 15.88 -2.09
N LEU A 88 15.63 14.81 -1.69
CA LEU A 88 15.05 13.71 -0.91
C LEU A 88 14.68 14.16 0.51
N ALA A 89 15.51 14.97 1.17
CA ALA A 89 15.18 15.57 2.47
C ALA A 89 13.96 16.50 2.35
N ARG A 90 13.92 17.34 1.30
CA ARG A 90 12.79 18.22 1.01
C ARG A 90 11.50 17.44 0.78
N GLY A 91 11.56 16.36 0.02
CA GLY A 91 10.40 15.49 -0.23
C GLY A 91 9.91 14.77 1.03
N THR A 92 10.83 14.24 1.85
CA THR A 92 10.51 13.63 3.14
C THR A 92 9.83 14.63 4.08
N LEU A 93 10.37 15.83 4.21
CA LEU A 93 9.79 16.89 5.04
C LEU A 93 8.41 17.34 4.52
N SER A 94 8.21 17.43 3.20
CA SER A 94 6.90 17.73 2.61
C SER A 94 5.86 16.71 3.02
N ARG A 95 6.18 15.41 2.85
CA ARG A 95 5.29 14.30 3.22
C ARG A 95 4.97 14.29 4.71
N LEU A 96 5.96 14.54 5.57
CA LEU A 96 5.76 14.64 7.01
C LEU A 96 4.80 15.78 7.36
N ARG A 97 4.96 16.95 6.74
CA ARG A 97 4.06 18.10 6.95
C ARG A 97 2.64 17.84 6.44
N GLU A 98 2.51 17.19 5.29
CA GLU A 98 1.22 16.77 4.74
C GLU A 98 0.49 15.81 5.69
N LEU A 99 1.19 14.78 6.19
CA LEU A 99 0.63 13.83 7.16
C LEU A 99 0.19 14.52 8.45
N LEU A 100 1.04 15.38 9.02
CA LEU A 100 0.69 16.19 10.20
C LEU A 100 -0.58 17.00 9.96
N SER A 101 -0.65 17.73 8.83
CA SER A 101 -1.79 18.57 8.50
C SER A 101 -3.08 17.74 8.34
N GLN A 102 -3.00 16.56 7.72
CA GLN A 102 -4.13 15.64 7.57
C GLN A 102 -4.62 15.14 8.93
N MET A 103 -3.71 14.72 9.81
CA MET A 103 -4.03 14.25 11.15
C MET A 103 -4.66 15.34 12.02
N GLU A 104 -4.11 16.56 11.99
CA GLU A 104 -4.67 17.70 12.71
C GLU A 104 -6.08 18.05 12.20
N SER A 105 -6.28 18.03 10.88
CA SER A 105 -7.60 18.26 10.27
C SER A 105 -8.61 17.17 10.62
N ALA A 106 -8.15 15.93 10.77
CA ALA A 106 -8.97 14.80 11.22
C ALA A 106 -9.21 14.76 12.74
N GLY A 107 -8.64 15.70 13.50
CA GLY A 107 -8.79 15.76 14.96
C GLY A 107 -8.02 14.68 15.72
N VAL A 108 -7.01 14.06 15.08
CA VAL A 108 -6.19 13.03 15.72
C VAL A 108 -5.28 13.67 16.78
N PRO A 109 -5.29 13.20 18.04
CA PRO A 109 -4.43 13.73 19.08
C PRO A 109 -2.97 13.32 18.86
N ILE A 110 -2.15 14.28 18.44
CA ILE A 110 -0.71 14.09 18.19
C ILE A 110 0.08 14.28 19.48
N ARG A 111 0.92 13.29 19.84
CA ARG A 111 1.75 13.34 21.05
C ARG A 111 2.86 14.39 20.94
N SER A 112 3.31 14.89 22.10
CA SER A 112 4.43 15.85 22.18
C SER A 112 5.73 15.27 21.61
N CYS A 113 6.00 13.98 21.82
CA CYS A 113 7.18 13.32 21.23
C CYS A 113 7.15 13.32 19.70
N SER A 114 6.01 13.03 19.08
CA SER A 114 5.83 13.08 17.62
C SER A 114 6.00 14.50 17.08
N ARG A 115 5.47 15.50 17.78
CA ARG A 115 5.67 16.92 17.42
C ARG A 115 7.13 17.35 17.54
N SER A 116 7.83 16.91 18.58
CA SER A 116 9.26 17.18 18.75
C SER A 116 10.11 16.51 17.67
N ALA A 117 9.80 15.26 17.31
CA ALA A 117 10.48 14.55 16.21
C ALA A 117 10.30 15.28 14.87
N ALA A 118 9.09 15.75 14.58
CA ALA A 118 8.84 16.53 13.37
C ALA A 118 9.60 17.87 13.34
N ARG A 119 9.70 18.54 14.49
CA ARG A 119 10.50 19.77 14.63
C ARG A 119 12.00 19.49 14.44
N ALA A 120 12.52 18.36 14.93
CA ALA A 120 13.92 17.97 14.73
C ALA A 120 14.22 17.81 13.24
N CYS A 121 13.40 17.03 12.51
CA CYS A 121 13.53 16.86 11.05
C CYS A 121 13.56 18.21 10.31
N GLN A 122 12.63 19.12 10.66
CA GLN A 122 12.58 20.45 10.09
C GLN A 122 13.84 21.27 10.41
N GLN A 123 14.33 21.22 11.65
CA GLN A 123 15.51 21.96 12.07
C GLN A 123 16.76 21.48 11.34
N SER A 124 16.99 20.16 11.27
CA SER A 124 18.12 19.57 10.52
C SER A 124 18.08 19.98 9.04
N PHE A 125 16.88 20.03 8.43
CA PHE A 125 16.74 20.53 7.06
C PHE A 125 17.10 22.01 6.93
N LEU A 126 16.65 22.86 7.86
CA LEU A 126 16.99 24.29 7.86
C LEU A 126 18.50 24.51 8.05
N ASP A 127 19.12 23.76 8.95
CA ASP A 127 20.56 23.83 9.21
C ASP A 127 21.35 23.35 7.98
N HIS A 128 20.86 22.34 7.25
CA HIS A 128 21.39 21.96 5.93
C HIS A 128 21.30 23.13 4.94
N LEU A 129 20.17 23.84 4.83
CA LEU A 129 20.03 24.95 3.89
C LEU A 129 21.00 26.10 4.19
N CYS A 130 21.28 26.36 5.46
CA CYS A 130 22.22 27.40 5.91
C CYS A 130 23.69 26.99 5.69
N SER A 131 24.07 25.79 6.13
CA SER A 131 25.46 25.32 6.11
C SER A 131 25.88 24.66 4.80
N ARG A 132 24.91 24.22 3.99
CA ARG A 132 25.09 23.33 2.82
C ARG A 132 25.74 21.99 3.16
N ASN A 133 25.73 21.58 4.43
CA ASN A 133 26.27 20.30 4.86
C ASN A 133 25.32 19.15 4.48
N VAL A 134 25.76 18.23 3.64
CA VAL A 134 24.96 17.10 3.14
C VAL A 134 24.56 16.14 4.26
N ASP A 135 25.38 15.99 5.30
CA ASP A 135 25.10 15.07 6.40
C ASP A 135 23.84 15.49 7.17
N LEU A 136 23.57 16.81 7.25
CA LEU A 136 22.34 17.34 7.84
C LEU A 136 21.11 17.06 6.97
N ALA A 137 21.25 16.99 5.64
CA ALA A 137 20.16 16.55 4.76
C ALA A 137 19.86 15.06 4.98
N CYS A 138 20.89 14.22 5.05
CA CYS A 138 20.74 12.79 5.37
C CYS A 138 20.09 12.59 6.75
N GLN A 139 20.53 13.35 7.76
CA GLN A 139 19.94 13.34 9.09
C GLN A 139 18.46 13.73 9.04
N SER A 140 18.10 14.79 8.29
CA SER A 140 16.70 15.19 8.12
C SER A 140 15.84 14.12 7.48
N ILE A 141 16.36 13.33 6.52
CA ILE A 141 15.64 12.18 5.94
C ILE A 141 15.34 11.16 7.04
N VAL A 142 16.35 10.74 7.81
CA VAL A 142 16.19 9.73 8.87
C VAL A 142 15.24 10.19 9.97
N GLU A 143 15.40 11.43 10.44
CA GLU A 143 14.50 12.05 11.42
C GLU A 143 13.08 12.16 10.88
N GLY A 144 12.93 12.48 9.60
CA GLY A 144 11.63 12.59 8.93
C GLY A 144 10.90 11.25 8.84
N LEU A 145 11.60 10.18 8.45
CA LEU A 145 11.05 8.82 8.44
C LEU A 145 10.63 8.37 9.84
N THR A 146 11.49 8.62 10.83
CA THR A 146 11.20 8.32 12.24
C THR A 146 9.98 9.09 12.75
N ALA A 147 9.85 10.37 12.37
CA ALA A 147 8.70 11.19 12.74
C ALA A 147 7.41 10.70 12.06
N ILE A 148 7.48 10.26 10.80
CA ILE A 148 6.35 9.65 10.08
C ILE A 148 5.90 8.38 10.81
N ASP A 149 6.82 7.49 11.21
CA ASP A 149 6.48 6.27 11.95
C ASP A 149 5.82 6.57 13.30
N ALA A 150 6.33 7.57 14.03
CA ALA A 150 5.75 8.02 15.30
C ALA A 150 4.31 8.55 15.11
N LEU A 151 4.06 9.29 14.03
CA LEU A 151 2.72 9.78 13.68
C LEU A 151 1.77 8.66 13.27
N MET A 152 2.25 7.66 12.52
CA MET A 152 1.45 6.49 12.19
C MET A 152 1.03 5.71 13.43
N GLU A 153 1.87 5.64 14.47
CA GLU A 153 1.46 5.03 15.74
C GLU A 153 0.45 5.88 16.52
N ASP A 154 0.53 7.21 16.43
CA ASP A 154 -0.49 8.12 17.00
C ASP A 154 -1.85 7.89 16.33
N LEU A 155 -1.87 7.77 15.00
CA LEU A 155 -3.07 7.45 14.24
C LEU A 155 -3.65 6.09 14.65
N ARG A 156 -2.84 5.03 14.67
CA ARG A 156 -3.29 3.70 15.09
C ARG A 156 -3.85 3.70 16.50
N ARG A 157 -3.22 4.42 17.43
CA ARG A 157 -3.73 4.57 18.80
C ARG A 157 -5.09 5.25 18.81
N PHE A 158 -5.23 6.35 18.08
CA PHE A 158 -6.49 7.07 17.98
C PHE A 158 -7.59 6.20 17.39
N GLU A 159 -7.31 5.43 16.34
CA GLU A 159 -8.26 4.48 15.75
C GLU A 159 -8.65 3.38 16.76
N ARG A 160 -7.68 2.80 17.48
CA ARG A 160 -7.96 1.82 18.55
C ARG A 160 -8.82 2.43 19.66
N GLN A 161 -8.55 3.68 20.05
CA GLN A 161 -9.33 4.37 21.09
C GLN A 161 -10.73 4.70 20.58
N ARG A 162 -10.90 5.23 19.36
CA ARG A 162 -12.22 5.43 18.75
C ARG A 162 -13.00 4.12 18.65
N ALA A 163 -12.33 3.02 18.34
CA ALA A 163 -12.94 1.70 18.32
C ALA A 163 -13.39 1.27 19.73
N ALA A 164 -12.62 1.58 20.78
CA ALA A 164 -12.98 1.28 22.17
C ALA A 164 -14.09 2.21 22.73
N ASP A 165 -14.05 3.49 22.40
CA ASP A 165 -14.96 4.54 22.89
C ASP A 165 -16.31 4.52 22.15
N ALA A 166 -16.43 3.81 21.02
CA ALA A 166 -17.67 3.66 20.24
C ALA A 166 -18.74 2.73 20.87
N ILE A 167 -18.58 2.33 22.15
CA ILE A 167 -19.60 1.72 23.03
C ILE A 167 -20.13 0.35 22.59
N GLY A 168 -19.93 -0.68 23.43
CA GLY A 168 -20.91 -1.77 23.61
C GLY A 168 -21.24 -2.67 22.41
N ILE A 169 -20.52 -2.54 21.30
CA ILE A 169 -20.54 -3.50 20.20
C ILE A 169 -19.41 -4.50 20.51
N PRO A 170 -19.60 -5.83 20.47
CA PRO A 170 -18.50 -6.77 20.75
C PRO A 170 -17.31 -6.50 19.80
N HIS A 171 -16.19 -6.02 20.35
CA HIS A 171 -15.10 -5.32 19.62
C HIS A 171 -13.91 -6.20 19.18
N THR A 172 -14.12 -7.48 18.95
CA THR A 172 -13.20 -8.23 18.10
C THR A 172 -14.05 -9.11 17.23
N LEU A 173 -14.22 -8.74 15.97
CA LEU A 173 -14.64 -9.71 14.98
C LEU A 173 -13.47 -10.70 14.87
N ARG A 174 -13.48 -11.76 15.70
CA ARG A 174 -12.52 -12.85 15.57
C ARG A 174 -13.00 -13.63 14.36
N VAL A 175 -12.39 -13.34 13.23
CA VAL A 175 -12.77 -13.94 11.95
C VAL A 175 -11.98 -15.21 11.75
N GLY A 176 -12.66 -16.35 11.79
CA GLY A 176 -12.09 -17.61 11.32
C GLY A 176 -12.34 -17.75 9.83
N THR A 177 -11.32 -18.12 9.06
CA THR A 177 -11.50 -18.45 7.64
C THR A 177 -11.90 -19.91 7.51
N VAL A 178 -12.98 -20.17 6.77
CA VAL A 178 -13.40 -21.53 6.38
C VAL A 178 -13.06 -21.79 4.91
N GLY A 179 -13.23 -23.02 4.44
CA GLY A 179 -12.88 -23.42 3.08
C GLY A 179 -12.34 -24.84 2.96
N THR A 180 -12.16 -25.52 4.09
CA THR A 180 -11.92 -26.96 4.15
C THR A 180 -12.87 -27.56 5.19
N PRO A 181 -13.57 -28.66 4.90
CA PRO A 181 -14.44 -29.30 5.89
C PRO A 181 -13.69 -29.64 7.18
N PHE A 182 -14.35 -29.47 8.33
CA PHE A 182 -13.77 -29.88 9.60
C PHE A 182 -13.55 -31.40 9.62
N THR A 183 -12.37 -31.85 10.06
CA THR A 183 -12.01 -33.27 10.09
C THR A 183 -12.57 -34.01 11.31
N SER A 184 -12.98 -33.27 12.36
CA SER A 184 -13.60 -33.82 13.56
C SER A 184 -14.57 -32.81 14.20
N PRO A 185 -15.61 -33.27 14.93
CA PRO A 185 -16.53 -32.39 15.64
C PRO A 185 -15.86 -31.47 16.67
N SER A 186 -14.80 -31.95 17.34
CA SER A 186 -14.06 -31.14 18.32
C SER A 186 -13.38 -29.92 17.70
N MET A 187 -13.01 -29.98 16.41
CA MET A 187 -12.42 -28.83 15.71
C MET A 187 -13.46 -27.75 15.42
N GLU A 188 -14.69 -28.15 15.09
CA GLU A 188 -15.81 -27.23 14.86
C GLU A 188 -16.19 -26.50 16.16
N GLU A 189 -16.26 -27.22 17.28
CA GLU A 189 -16.54 -26.64 18.60
C GLU A 189 -15.48 -25.60 19.00
N LEU A 190 -14.19 -25.94 18.86
CA LEU A 190 -13.08 -25.02 19.12
C LEU A 190 -13.14 -23.79 18.20
N PHE A 191 -13.48 -23.97 16.93
CA PHE A 191 -13.64 -22.87 15.99
C PHE A 191 -14.74 -21.90 16.44
N LEU A 192 -15.90 -22.43 16.85
CA LEU A 192 -17.04 -21.63 17.32
C LEU A 192 -16.76 -20.93 18.66
N GLU A 193 -15.88 -21.47 19.50
CA GLU A 193 -15.42 -20.82 20.72
C GLU A 193 -14.46 -19.66 20.42
N MET A 194 -13.55 -19.86 19.46
CA MET A 194 -12.50 -18.90 19.11
C MET A 194 -12.96 -17.78 18.16
N PHE A 195 -14.01 -17.99 17.38
CA PHE A 195 -14.43 -17.06 16.32
C PHE A 195 -15.91 -16.69 16.44
N ASP A 196 -16.20 -15.39 16.40
CA ASP A 196 -17.55 -14.81 16.40
C ASP A 196 -18.03 -14.41 14.98
N ALA A 197 -17.13 -14.48 13.99
CA ALA A 197 -17.45 -14.31 12.59
C ALA A 197 -16.68 -15.29 11.70
N VAL A 198 -17.19 -15.48 10.49
CA VAL A 198 -16.69 -16.45 9.52
C VAL A 198 -16.37 -15.73 8.22
N ALA A 199 -15.12 -15.85 7.75
CA ALA A 199 -14.73 -15.47 6.40
C ALA A 199 -14.87 -16.67 5.46
N ILE A 200 -15.71 -16.52 4.44
CA ILE A 200 -15.96 -17.52 3.41
C ILE A 200 -15.29 -17.07 2.12
N PRO A 201 -14.21 -17.75 1.66
CA PRO A 201 -13.49 -17.40 0.46
C PRO A 201 -14.32 -17.67 -0.80
N VAL A 202 -14.56 -16.64 -1.62
CA VAL A 202 -15.19 -16.79 -2.94
C VAL A 202 -14.13 -16.81 -4.02
N ARG A 203 -13.54 -17.98 -4.25
CA ARG A 203 -12.53 -18.15 -5.29
C ARG A 203 -13.20 -18.23 -6.65
N TRP A 204 -12.98 -17.24 -7.52
CA TRP A 204 -13.56 -17.24 -8.87
C TRP A 204 -13.24 -18.54 -9.62
N ARG A 205 -12.01 -19.04 -9.53
CA ARG A 205 -11.61 -20.33 -10.09
C ARG A 205 -12.47 -21.53 -9.67
N ASN A 206 -12.91 -21.58 -8.40
CA ASN A 206 -13.73 -22.68 -7.91
C ASN A 206 -15.19 -22.49 -8.32
N VAL A 207 -15.65 -21.24 -8.33
CA VAL A 207 -17.03 -20.89 -8.68
C VAL A 207 -17.26 -21.00 -10.18
N GLU A 208 -16.29 -20.64 -11.02
CA GLU A 208 -16.39 -20.69 -12.47
C GLU A 208 -15.14 -21.35 -13.05
N GLY A 209 -14.98 -22.65 -12.78
CA GLY A 209 -13.85 -23.43 -13.30
C GLY A 209 -13.83 -23.52 -14.82
N GLU A 210 -15.01 -23.50 -15.45
CA GLU A 210 -15.22 -23.44 -16.91
C GLU A 210 -16.06 -22.18 -17.22
N GLU A 211 -15.72 -21.45 -18.28
CA GLU A 211 -16.42 -20.21 -18.66
C GLU A 211 -17.94 -20.46 -18.81
N GLY A 212 -18.73 -19.67 -18.09
CA GLY A 212 -20.19 -19.75 -18.07
C GLY A 212 -20.77 -20.81 -17.14
N ARG A 213 -19.97 -21.73 -16.57
CA ARG A 213 -20.44 -22.80 -15.70
C ARG A 213 -20.18 -22.49 -14.22
N MET A 214 -21.21 -21.94 -13.58
CA MET A 214 -21.17 -21.55 -12.17
C MET A 214 -21.41 -22.73 -11.23
N GLN A 215 -20.58 -22.86 -10.20
CA GLN A 215 -20.61 -23.88 -9.15
C GLN A 215 -20.62 -23.19 -7.78
N TRP A 216 -21.78 -23.13 -7.14
CA TRP A 216 -21.95 -22.43 -5.87
C TRP A 216 -21.95 -23.36 -4.65
N ASP A 217 -21.92 -24.68 -4.87
CA ASP A 217 -22.19 -25.68 -3.83
C ASP A 217 -21.31 -25.55 -2.58
N GLU A 218 -20.02 -25.25 -2.77
CA GLU A 218 -19.08 -25.09 -1.66
C GLU A 218 -19.37 -23.81 -0.85
N VAL A 219 -19.57 -22.69 -1.55
CA VAL A 219 -19.85 -21.39 -0.92
C VAL A 219 -21.21 -21.41 -0.23
N ASP A 220 -22.24 -21.97 -0.89
CA ASP A 220 -23.58 -22.11 -0.33
C ASP A 220 -23.60 -22.95 0.94
N ARG A 221 -22.81 -24.04 0.97
CA ARG A 221 -22.68 -24.90 2.14
C ARG A 221 -22.10 -24.13 3.32
N TRP A 222 -21.04 -23.36 3.11
CA TRP A 222 -20.42 -22.56 4.17
C TRP A 222 -21.32 -21.42 4.64
N VAL A 223 -22.03 -20.76 3.72
CA VAL A 223 -22.99 -19.70 4.08
C VAL A 223 -24.13 -20.29 4.91
N ALA A 224 -24.70 -21.43 4.49
CA ALA A 224 -25.76 -22.10 5.25
C ALA A 224 -25.30 -22.55 6.64
N TRP A 225 -24.09 -23.11 6.72
CA TRP A 225 -23.48 -23.49 8.01
C TRP A 225 -23.29 -22.27 8.91
N ALA A 226 -22.68 -21.19 8.44
CA ALA A 226 -22.45 -19.99 9.24
C ALA A 226 -23.76 -19.33 9.72
N GLN A 227 -24.80 -19.34 8.87
CA GLN A 227 -26.15 -18.89 9.24
C GLN A 227 -26.76 -19.77 10.36
N SER A 228 -26.62 -21.09 10.28
CA SER A 228 -27.12 -22.02 11.32
C SER A 228 -26.42 -21.83 12.67
N GLN A 229 -25.16 -21.41 12.65
CA GLN A 229 -24.35 -21.11 13.84
C GLN A 229 -24.52 -19.66 14.34
N GLN A 230 -25.42 -18.88 13.72
CA GLN A 230 -25.69 -17.47 14.03
C GLN A 230 -24.43 -16.61 14.05
N ARG A 231 -23.46 -16.92 13.17
CA ARG A 231 -22.22 -16.16 13.05
C ARG A 231 -22.34 -15.08 11.99
N ARG A 232 -21.59 -13.99 12.20
CA ARG A 232 -21.45 -12.94 11.17
C ARG A 232 -20.68 -13.50 9.98
N ILE A 233 -21.11 -13.17 8.77
CA ILE A 233 -20.55 -13.71 7.54
C ILE A 233 -19.84 -12.61 6.77
N LEU A 234 -18.54 -12.80 6.55
CA LEU A 234 -17.73 -12.04 5.61
C LEU A 234 -17.55 -12.89 4.35
N LEU A 235 -17.91 -12.33 3.20
CA LEU A 235 -17.83 -13.04 1.92
C LEU A 235 -16.86 -12.32 0.98
N GLY A 236 -15.88 -13.05 0.43
CA GLY A 236 -14.90 -12.53 -0.53
C GLY A 236 -13.51 -13.15 -0.37
N PRO A 237 -12.44 -12.56 -0.90
CA PRO A 237 -12.42 -11.34 -1.71
C PRO A 237 -13.21 -11.47 -3.02
N LEU A 238 -13.93 -10.41 -3.38
CA LEU A 238 -14.68 -10.30 -4.63
C LEU A 238 -13.77 -10.14 -5.84
N LEU A 239 -12.62 -9.48 -5.66
CA LEU A 239 -11.62 -9.26 -6.69
C LEU A 239 -10.25 -9.62 -6.15
N ARG A 240 -9.63 -10.64 -6.74
CA ARG A 240 -8.23 -10.97 -6.49
C ARG A 240 -7.55 -11.41 -7.78
N ILE A 241 -6.60 -10.61 -8.25
CA ILE A 241 -5.90 -10.83 -9.53
C ILE A 241 -4.62 -11.62 -9.23
N ASP A 242 -4.76 -12.92 -9.04
CA ASP A 242 -3.63 -13.84 -8.90
C ASP A 242 -3.91 -15.22 -9.51
N ARG A 243 -2.84 -15.95 -9.83
CA ARG A 243 -2.91 -17.25 -10.55
C ARG A 243 -3.67 -18.35 -9.78
N HIS A 244 -3.83 -18.23 -8.48
CA HIS A 244 -4.59 -19.20 -7.68
C HIS A 244 -6.08 -18.84 -7.59
N TRP A 245 -6.47 -17.61 -7.93
CA TRP A 245 -7.85 -17.11 -7.78
C TRP A 245 -8.60 -16.97 -9.08
N LEU A 246 -7.90 -16.62 -10.16
CA LEU A 246 -8.49 -16.53 -11.49
C LEU A 246 -8.65 -17.93 -12.11
N PRO A 247 -9.79 -18.20 -12.78
CA PRO A 247 -9.96 -19.41 -13.58
C PRO A 247 -8.91 -19.54 -14.69
N ASP A 248 -8.58 -20.78 -15.08
CA ASP A 248 -7.60 -21.03 -16.14
C ASP A 248 -8.06 -20.49 -17.50
N TRP A 249 -9.37 -20.52 -17.77
CA TRP A 249 -9.92 -19.99 -19.01
C TRP A 249 -9.63 -18.50 -19.18
N VAL A 250 -9.52 -17.71 -18.09
CA VAL A 250 -9.16 -16.28 -18.14
C VAL A 250 -7.77 -16.10 -18.76
N TYR A 251 -6.82 -16.99 -18.49
CA TYR A 251 -5.47 -16.94 -19.06
C TYR A 251 -5.38 -17.46 -20.49
N LEU A 252 -6.34 -18.29 -20.91
CA LEU A 252 -6.42 -18.82 -22.28
C LEU A 252 -7.03 -17.83 -23.27
N LEU A 253 -7.52 -16.68 -22.80
CA LEU A 253 -8.07 -15.57 -23.59
C LEU A 253 -6.97 -14.78 -24.34
N GLN A 254 -6.03 -15.46 -25.01
CA GLN A 254 -4.84 -14.89 -25.66
C GLN A 254 -5.10 -13.75 -26.68
N ASN A 255 -6.37 -13.47 -27.04
CA ASN A 255 -6.76 -12.49 -28.07
C ASN A 255 -7.89 -11.51 -27.66
N ARG A 256 -8.20 -11.32 -26.37
CA ARG A 256 -9.27 -10.38 -25.92
C ARG A 256 -8.67 -9.22 -25.12
N SER A 257 -9.18 -8.00 -25.36
CA SER A 257 -8.73 -6.75 -24.73
C SER A 257 -8.99 -6.72 -23.21
N LEU A 258 -8.30 -5.83 -22.50
CA LEU A 258 -8.53 -5.53 -21.07
C LEU A 258 -10.03 -5.32 -20.75
N ASP A 259 -10.78 -4.75 -21.69
CA ASP A 259 -12.22 -4.50 -21.54
C ASP A 259 -13.03 -5.78 -21.31
N VAL A 260 -12.61 -6.89 -21.92
CA VAL A 260 -13.29 -8.18 -21.79
C VAL A 260 -13.05 -8.77 -20.42
N LEU A 261 -11.80 -8.68 -19.92
CA LEU A 261 -11.48 -9.09 -18.55
C LEU A 261 -12.27 -8.26 -17.53
N LEU A 262 -12.30 -6.94 -17.69
CA LEU A 262 -13.06 -6.05 -16.81
C LEU A 262 -14.55 -6.37 -16.82
N ARG A 263 -15.13 -6.67 -17.99
CA ARG A 263 -16.52 -7.10 -18.10
C ARG A 263 -16.77 -8.44 -17.40
N SER A 264 -15.89 -9.43 -17.59
CA SER A 264 -16.02 -10.72 -16.91
C SER A 264 -15.92 -10.58 -15.39
N ILE A 265 -15.03 -9.70 -14.89
CA ILE A 265 -14.92 -9.38 -13.47
C ILE A 265 -16.23 -8.76 -12.97
N ASP A 266 -16.77 -7.77 -13.68
CA ASP A 266 -18.00 -7.08 -13.30
C ASP A 266 -19.20 -8.04 -13.28
N GLU A 267 -19.32 -8.90 -14.29
CA GLU A 267 -20.34 -9.95 -14.35
C GLU A 267 -20.20 -10.96 -13.20
N PHE A 268 -18.99 -11.38 -12.88
CA PHE A 268 -18.73 -12.30 -11.77
C PHE A 268 -19.12 -11.67 -10.42
N ILE A 269 -18.60 -10.47 -10.13
CA ILE A 269 -18.91 -9.74 -8.90
C ILE A 269 -20.41 -9.49 -8.78
N GLY A 270 -21.06 -9.07 -9.88
CA GLY A 270 -22.50 -8.87 -9.94
C GLY A 270 -23.28 -10.12 -9.55
N ARG A 271 -22.92 -11.29 -10.10
CA ARG A 271 -23.56 -12.57 -9.76
C ARG A 271 -23.34 -13.00 -8.31
N VAL A 272 -22.13 -12.82 -7.77
CA VAL A 272 -21.83 -13.12 -6.37
C VAL A 272 -22.69 -12.24 -5.46
N VAL A 273 -22.70 -10.92 -5.70
CA VAL A 273 -23.45 -9.96 -4.90
C VAL A 273 -24.94 -10.22 -4.98
N GLU A 274 -25.49 -10.45 -6.17
CA GLU A 274 -26.92 -10.74 -6.37
C GLU A 274 -27.34 -12.03 -5.64
N ARG A 275 -26.51 -13.07 -5.68
CA ARG A 275 -26.80 -14.35 -5.02
C ARG A 275 -26.81 -14.28 -3.49
N TYR A 276 -25.85 -13.57 -2.90
CA TYR A 276 -25.64 -13.58 -1.45
C TYR A 276 -26.09 -12.32 -0.73
N ARG A 277 -26.60 -11.31 -1.45
CA ARG A 277 -27.20 -10.11 -0.84
C ARG A 277 -28.28 -10.50 0.16
N GLY A 278 -28.19 -9.94 1.37
CA GLY A 278 -29.11 -10.23 2.48
C GLY A 278 -28.81 -11.52 3.24
N ARG A 279 -27.80 -12.30 2.82
CA ARG A 279 -27.29 -13.48 3.55
C ARG A 279 -25.90 -13.28 4.16
N VAL A 280 -25.27 -12.15 3.88
CA VAL A 280 -23.91 -11.81 4.34
C VAL A 280 -23.92 -10.44 5.01
N ASP A 281 -23.08 -10.27 6.02
CA ASP A 281 -22.99 -9.03 6.80
C ASP A 281 -21.97 -8.05 6.22
N LEU A 282 -20.88 -8.59 5.66
CA LEU A 282 -19.75 -7.81 5.15
C LEU A 282 -19.22 -8.41 3.84
N TRP A 283 -18.79 -7.52 2.95
CA TRP A 283 -18.13 -7.88 1.69
C TRP A 283 -16.64 -7.56 1.79
N GLN A 284 -15.79 -8.55 1.53
CA GLN A 284 -14.37 -8.31 1.29
C GLN A 284 -14.18 -8.03 -0.19
N VAL A 285 -13.80 -6.80 -0.55
CA VAL A 285 -13.70 -6.40 -1.97
C VAL A 285 -12.36 -6.81 -2.59
N ALA A 286 -11.24 -6.58 -1.89
CA ALA A 286 -9.88 -6.94 -2.31
C ALA A 286 -9.07 -7.43 -1.11
#